data_AF-A0A378RQF8-F1
#
_entry.id   AF-A0A378RQF8-F1
#
_cell.length_a   1.000
_cell.length_b   1.000
_cell.length_c   1.000
_cell.angle_alpha   90.00
_cell.angle_beta   90.00
_cell.angle_gamma   90.00
#
_symmetry.space_group_name_H-M   'P 1'
#
loop_
_entity.id
_entity.type
_entity.pdbx_description
1 polymer ?
#
loop_
_entity_poly.entity_id
_entity_poly.type
_entity_poly.pdbx_seq_one_letter_code
_entity_poly.pdbx_strand_id
1 'polypeptide(L)'
;MKNLLLVLAFMLSMGAFAQKPVDPPKEPETLCYLFYGFTADCMHIVPADWYYAYIKYDIQVCDISPYESTASVNQRIQDYLCEYGVFPSYVKIIDKRYAPPPTTGTPK
;
A
#
# COMPACT_ATOMS: atom_id res chain seq x y z
N MET A 1 29.01 34.51 50.73
CA MET A 1 27.70 34.00 50.26
C MET A 1 27.83 33.48 48.82
N LYS A 2 28.57 32.38 48.59
CA LYS A 2 28.85 31.83 47.24
C LYS A 2 28.44 30.36 47.07
N ASN A 3 28.08 29.69 48.17
CA ASN A 3 27.87 28.24 48.19
C ASN A 3 26.38 27.84 48.15
N LEU A 4 25.45 28.81 48.19
CA LEU A 4 24.01 28.53 48.17
C LEU A 4 23.46 28.29 46.75
N LEU A 5 24.17 28.76 45.71
CA LEU A 5 23.71 28.69 44.32
C LEU A 5 23.92 27.31 43.67
N LEU A 6 24.79 26.46 44.24
CA LEU A 6 25.13 25.15 43.66
C LEU A 6 24.06 24.09 43.90
N VAL A 7 23.26 24.21 44.96
CA VAL A 7 22.22 23.23 45.30
C VAL A 7 20.97 23.39 44.42
N LEU A 8 20.67 24.63 43.98
CA LEU A 8 19.52 24.91 43.12
C LEU A 8 19.70 24.40 41.68
N ALA A 9 20.92 24.36 41.18
CA ALA A 9 21.21 23.85 39.84
C ALA A 9 20.99 22.33 39.71
N PHE A 10 21.16 21.57 40.80
CA PHE A 10 20.97 20.12 40.81
C PHE A 10 19.50 19.69 40.86
N MET A 11 18.59 20.54 41.37
CA MET A 11 17.16 20.21 41.39
C MET A 11 16.45 20.51 40.06
N LEU A 12 17.02 21.40 39.22
CA LEU A 12 16.49 21.69 37.89
C LEU A 12 16.80 20.61 36.85
N SER A 13 17.78 19.72 37.12
CA SER A 13 18.18 18.67 36.16
C SER A 13 17.37 17.38 36.25
N MET A 14 16.47 17.21 37.23
CA MET A 14 15.69 15.98 37.41
C MET A 14 14.27 16.04 36.83
N GLY A 15 13.85 17.15 36.20
CA GLY A 15 12.47 17.38 35.80
C GLY A 15 12.09 17.12 34.33
N ALA A 16 13.04 16.76 33.45
CA ALA A 16 12.79 16.84 32.00
C ALA A 16 12.42 15.52 31.29
N PHE A 17 12.35 14.38 32.00
CA PHE A 17 12.12 13.06 31.37
C PHE A 17 10.98 12.28 32.06
N ALA A 18 9.81 12.90 32.18
CA ALA A 18 8.56 12.17 32.46
C ALA A 18 7.47 12.50 31.43
N GLN A 19 7.85 13.05 30.28
CA GLN A 19 6.96 13.10 29.13
C GLN A 19 6.81 11.66 28.65
N LYS A 20 5.67 11.04 28.98
CA LYS A 20 5.24 9.80 28.34
C LYS A 20 5.48 9.96 26.84
N PRO A 21 6.02 8.95 26.14
CA PRO A 21 6.06 8.99 24.69
C PRO A 21 4.63 9.29 24.24
N VAL A 22 4.43 10.45 23.61
CA VAL A 22 3.20 10.73 22.90
C VAL A 22 3.18 9.65 21.82
N ASP A 23 2.21 8.75 21.90
CA ASP A 23 2.01 7.77 20.84
C ASP A 23 2.02 8.56 19.52
N PRO A 24 2.83 8.13 18.53
CA PRO A 24 2.87 8.83 17.26
C PRO A 24 1.43 8.94 16.78
N PRO A 25 1.00 10.12 16.27
CA PRO A 25 -0.35 10.29 15.77
C PRO A 25 -0.63 9.13 14.82
N LYS A 26 -1.63 8.30 15.19
CA LYS A 26 -2.08 7.19 14.34
C LYS A 26 -2.22 7.77 12.94
N GLU A 27 -1.49 7.20 11.97
CA GLU A 27 -1.73 7.53 10.58
C GLU A 27 -3.23 7.46 10.34
N PRO A 28 -3.83 8.43 9.60
CA PRO A 28 -5.23 8.32 9.27
C PRO A 28 -5.44 6.93 8.69
N GLU A 29 -6.36 6.17 9.29
CA GLU A 29 -6.70 4.82 8.86
C GLU A 29 -7.36 4.93 7.49
N THR A 30 -6.59 5.22 6.44
CA THR A 30 -7.05 5.11 5.06
C THR A 30 -7.40 3.66 4.89
N LEU A 31 -8.70 3.39 4.78
CA LEU A 31 -9.24 2.06 4.58
C LEU A 31 -8.65 1.52 3.27
N CYS A 32 -7.66 0.64 3.40
CA CYS A 32 -7.08 -0.07 2.29
C CYS A 32 -7.75 -1.44 2.18
N TYR A 33 -8.17 -1.79 0.98
CA TYR A 33 -8.82 -3.06 0.68
C TYR A 33 -7.82 -3.99 -0.03
N LEU A 34 -7.82 -5.26 0.37
CA LEU A 34 -7.02 -6.30 -0.27
C LEU A 34 -7.85 -7.00 -1.33
N PHE A 35 -7.34 -7.01 -2.56
CA PHE A 35 -7.91 -7.71 -3.70
C PHE A 35 -6.96 -8.84 -4.10
N TYR A 36 -7.45 -10.07 -4.03
CA TYR A 36 -6.66 -11.25 -4.36
C TYR A 36 -6.92 -11.70 -5.79
N GLY A 37 -5.86 -12.09 -6.50
CA GLY A 37 -5.96 -12.67 -7.84
C GLY A 37 -6.44 -11.70 -8.93
N PHE A 38 -6.21 -10.39 -8.77
CA PHE A 38 -6.43 -9.41 -9.83
C PHE A 38 -5.64 -9.82 -11.08
N THR A 39 -6.32 -9.95 -12.20
CA THR A 39 -5.70 -10.30 -13.49
C THR A 39 -6.05 -9.19 -14.46
N ALA A 40 -5.03 -8.66 -15.14
CA ALA A 40 -5.27 -7.67 -16.17
C ALA A 40 -5.76 -8.35 -17.46
N ASP A 41 -6.84 -7.86 -18.04
CA ASP A 41 -7.36 -8.28 -19.34
C ASP A 41 -6.50 -7.82 -20.52
N CYS A 42 -5.69 -6.78 -20.34
CA CYS A 42 -4.73 -6.35 -21.34
C CYS A 42 -3.39 -7.07 -21.23
N MET A 43 -2.73 -7.22 -22.38
CA MET A 43 -1.41 -7.80 -22.49
C MET A 43 -0.36 -6.86 -21.86
N HIS A 44 0.22 -7.26 -20.73
CA HIS A 44 1.36 -6.57 -20.14
C HIS A 44 2.68 -7.15 -20.61
N ILE A 45 3.55 -6.27 -21.10
CA ILE A 45 4.97 -6.59 -21.31
C ILE A 45 5.65 -6.47 -19.95
N VAL A 46 6.10 -7.59 -19.39
CA VAL A 46 6.91 -7.58 -18.18
C VAL A 46 8.32 -7.10 -18.59
N PRO A 47 8.86 -6.03 -17.97
CA PRO A 47 10.11 -5.42 -18.44
C PRO A 47 11.33 -6.35 -18.39
N ALA A 48 11.25 -7.45 -17.64
CA ALA A 48 12.36 -8.39 -17.51
C ALA A 48 12.49 -9.34 -18.70
N ASP A 49 11.41 -9.70 -19.40
CA ASP A 49 11.46 -10.93 -20.20
C ASP A 49 10.73 -10.94 -21.56
N TRP A 50 10.21 -9.80 -22.04
CA TRP A 50 9.65 -9.67 -23.41
C TRP A 50 8.59 -10.73 -23.81
N TYR A 51 8.00 -11.44 -22.85
CA TYR A 51 6.93 -12.41 -23.07
C TYR A 51 5.61 -11.89 -22.48
N TYR A 52 4.51 -12.23 -23.14
CA TYR A 52 3.17 -12.03 -22.61
C TYR A 52 2.92 -13.08 -21.52
N ALA A 53 2.91 -12.65 -20.27
CA ALA A 53 2.50 -13.49 -19.16
C ALA A 53 1.16 -13.04 -18.61
N TYR A 54 0.27 -14.01 -18.39
CA TYR A 54 -0.88 -13.80 -17.54
C TYR A 54 -0.38 -13.73 -16.10
N ILE A 55 -0.41 -12.55 -15.50
CA ILE A 55 0.02 -12.36 -14.12
C ILE A 55 -1.20 -12.16 -13.26
N LYS A 56 -1.26 -12.93 -12.17
CA LYS A 56 -2.18 -12.70 -11.06
C LYS A 56 -1.47 -11.87 -10.01
N TYR A 57 -2.08 -10.76 -9.65
CA TYR A 57 -1.60 -9.85 -8.62
C TYR A 57 -2.49 -9.96 -7.40
N ASP A 58 -1.87 -10.03 -6.23
CA ASP A 58 -2.55 -9.69 -4.98
C ASP A 58 -2.22 -8.21 -4.72
N ILE A 59 -3.23 -7.35 -4.75
CA ILE A 59 -3.08 -5.90 -4.67
C ILE A 59 -3.78 -5.35 -3.42
N GLN A 60 -3.21 -4.31 -2.86
CA GLN A 60 -3.82 -3.47 -1.84
C GLN A 60 -4.17 -2.14 -2.48
N VAL A 61 -5.42 -1.72 -2.33
CA VAL A 61 -5.93 -0.48 -2.91
C VAL A 61 -6.35 0.43 -1.76
N CYS A 62 -5.72 1.60 -1.67
CA CYS A 62 -6.03 2.61 -0.68
C CYS A 62 -6.81 3.74 -1.33
N ASP A 63 -7.40 4.63 -0.52
CA ASP A 63 -8.15 5.80 -1.01
C ASP A 63 -9.38 5.44 -1.89
N ILE A 64 -10.11 4.41 -1.46
CA ILE A 64 -11.38 4.02 -2.09
C ILE A 64 -12.53 4.67 -1.32
N SER A 65 -13.46 5.28 -2.06
CA SER A 65 -14.72 5.76 -1.47
C SER A 65 -15.54 4.57 -0.95
N PRO A 66 -16.13 4.64 0.26
CA PRO A 66 -16.95 3.56 0.80
C PRO A 66 -18.23 3.29 -0.02
N TYR A 67 -18.60 4.23 -0.91
CA TYR A 67 -19.73 4.09 -1.83
C TYR A 67 -19.34 3.53 -3.20
N GLU A 68 -18.04 3.37 -3.46
CA GLU A 68 -17.55 2.83 -4.72
C GLU A 68 -17.67 1.29 -4.71
N SER A 69 -18.25 0.73 -5.77
CA SER A 69 -18.35 -0.71 -5.89
C SER A 69 -16.99 -1.33 -6.21
N THR A 70 -16.76 -2.54 -5.71
CA THR A 70 -15.55 -3.33 -6.04
C THR A 70 -15.35 -3.48 -7.55
N ALA A 71 -16.44 -3.60 -8.32
CA ALA A 71 -16.39 -3.66 -9.78
C ALA A 71 -15.89 -2.36 -10.41
N SER A 72 -16.35 -1.21 -9.92
CA SER A 72 -15.88 0.11 -10.37
C SER A 72 -14.39 0.30 -10.11
N VAL A 73 -13.94 -0.07 -8.90
CA VAL A 73 -12.52 0.00 -8.53
C VAL A 73 -11.68 -0.90 -9.45
N ASN A 74 -12.10 -2.15 -9.66
CA ASN A 74 -11.41 -3.08 -10.54
C ASN A 74 -11.32 -2.54 -11.97
N GLN A 75 -12.42 -2.01 -12.51
CA GLN A 75 -12.45 -1.44 -13.86
C GLN A 75 -11.50 -0.24 -13.98
N ARG A 76 -11.50 0.67 -13.00
CA ARG A 76 -10.61 1.83 -13.02
C ARG A 76 -9.13 1.44 -12.99
N ILE A 77 -8.78 0.43 -12.18
CA ILE A 77 -7.42 -0.12 -12.13
C ILE A 77 -7.08 -0.77 -13.47
N GLN A 78 -8.01 -1.56 -14.03
CA GLN A 78 -7.87 -2.20 -15.33
C GLN A 78 -7.58 -1.17 -16.43
N ASP A 79 -8.42 -0.16 -16.56
CA ASP A 79 -8.32 0.87 -17.60
C ASP A 79 -7.00 1.63 -17.50
N TYR A 80 -6.64 2.09 -16.30
CA TYR A 80 -5.38 2.81 -16.08
C TYR A 80 -4.16 1.94 -16.39
N LEU A 81 -4.20 0.69 -15.92
CA LEU A 81 -3.13 -0.25 -16.15
C LEU A 81 -2.98 -0.54 -17.66
N CYS A 82 -4.08 -0.68 -18.39
CA CYS A 82 -4.05 -0.90 -19.85
C CYS A 82 -3.62 0.34 -20.65
N GLU A 83 -3.97 1.54 -20.20
CA GLU A 83 -3.61 2.79 -20.87
C GLU A 83 -2.13 3.14 -20.66
N TYR A 84 -1.63 3.00 -19.44
CA TYR A 84 -0.30 3.48 -19.04
C TYR A 84 0.74 2.37 -18.85
N GLY A 85 0.32 1.10 -18.84
CA GLY A 85 1.20 -0.05 -18.62
C GLY A 85 1.73 -0.18 -17.19
N VAL A 86 1.25 0.65 -16.26
CA VAL A 86 1.69 0.71 -14.85
C VAL A 86 0.49 0.81 -13.91
N PHE A 87 0.65 0.33 -12.66
CA PHE A 87 -0.41 0.46 -11.67
C PHE A 87 -0.57 1.93 -11.20
N PRO A 88 -1.79 2.37 -10.89
CA PRO A 88 -2.02 3.66 -10.26
C PRO A 88 -1.29 3.79 -8.92
N SER A 89 -0.96 5.02 -8.51
CA SER A 89 -0.24 5.29 -7.25
C SER A 89 -0.99 4.85 -5.98
N TYR A 90 -2.31 4.76 -6.04
CA TYR A 90 -3.16 4.29 -4.94
C TYR A 90 -3.26 2.75 -4.87
N VAL A 91 -2.58 2.03 -5.77
CA VAL A 91 -2.50 0.56 -5.81
C VAL A 91 -1.10 0.10 -5.45
N LYS A 92 -0.99 -0.79 -4.47
CA LYS A 92 0.24 -1.44 -4.05
C LYS A 92 0.18 -2.93 -4.39
N ILE A 93 1.18 -3.41 -5.13
CA ILE A 93 1.34 -4.85 -5.38
C ILE A 93 1.90 -5.51 -4.12
N ILE A 94 1.20 -6.51 -3.58
CA ILE A 94 1.63 -7.31 -2.43
C ILE A 94 2.34 -8.57 -2.90
N ASP A 95 1.75 -9.28 -3.85
CA ASP A 95 2.31 -10.48 -4.47
C ASP A 95 2.02 -10.49 -5.97
N LYS A 96 2.86 -11.16 -6.74
CA LYS A 96 2.67 -11.40 -8.17
C LYS A 96 3.02 -12.85 -8.49
N ARG A 97 2.10 -13.53 -9.18
CA ARG A 97 2.27 -14.93 -9.58
C ARG A 97 2.02 -15.06 -11.07
N TYR A 98 2.92 -15.76 -11.75
CA TYR A 98 2.71 -16.18 -13.12
C TYR A 98 1.57 -17.20 -13.13
N ALA A 99 0.50 -16.87 -13.84
CA ALA A 99 -0.57 -17.79 -14.13
C ALA A 99 -0.27 -18.47 -15.49
N PRO A 100 -0.56 -19.78 -15.62
CA PRO A 100 -0.61 -20.38 -16.93
C PRO A 100 -1.64 -19.62 -17.79
N PRO A 101 -1.45 -19.55 -19.12
CA PRO A 101 -2.45 -18.96 -19.99
C PRO A 101 -3.82 -19.61 -19.72
N PRO A 102 -4.92 -18.84 -19.75
CA PRO A 102 -6.24 -19.42 -19.60
C PRO A 102 -6.38 -20.52 -20.65
N THR A 103 -6.59 -21.76 -20.20
CA THR A 103 -6.84 -22.88 -21.11
C THR A 103 -8.08 -22.52 -21.90
N THR A 104 -7.91 -22.16 -23.18
CA THR A 104 -9.01 -22.04 -24.13
C THR A 104 -9.82 -23.31 -23.99
N GLY A 105 -11.06 -23.18 -23.52
CA GLY A 105 -11.88 -24.31 -23.12
C GLY A 105 -11.87 -25.40 -24.18
N THR A 106 -11.74 -26.64 -23.73
CA THR A 106 -12.23 -27.78 -24.50
C THR A 106 -13.70 -27.47 -24.82
N PRO A 107 -14.10 -27.39 -26.10
CA PRO A 107 -15.51 -27.25 -26.43
C PRO A 107 -16.23 -28.49 -25.88
N LYS A 108 -17.26 -28.27 -25.06
CA LYS A 108 -18.29 -29.29 -24.77
C LYS A 108 -19.36 -29.21 -25.84
#